data_AF-A0A1F7QJ99-F1
#
_entry.id   AF-A0A1F7QJ99-F1
#
_cell.length_a   1.000
_cell.length_b   1.000
_cell.length_c   1.000
_cell.angle_alpha   90.00
_cell.angle_beta   90.00
_cell.angle_gamma   90.00
#
_symmetry.space_group_name_H-M   'P 1'
#
loop_
_entity.id
_entity.type
_entity.pdbx_description
1 polymer ?
#
loop_
_entity_poly.entity_id
_entity_poly.type
_entity_poly.pdbx_seq_one_letter_code
_entity_poly.pdbx_strand_id
1 'polypeptide(L)'
;MRTTINLPDDLLSRLKKLAAESGTTMTAIIHDALRDALARRKRTSRAHRVELTTFGSGGLQPGVDLDDSAALLDLSQPPDVLVRR
;
A
#
# COMPACT_ATOMS: atom_id res chain seq x y z
N MET A 1 24.83 -12.70 8.34
CA MET A 1 25.18 -14.06 7.88
C MET A 1 25.85 -13.95 6.53
N ARG A 2 26.85 -14.79 6.24
CA ARG A 2 27.44 -14.92 4.89
C ARG A 2 26.81 -16.12 4.21
N THR A 3 26.27 -15.90 3.02
CA THR A 3 25.65 -16.95 2.20
C THR A 3 26.28 -16.92 0.81
N THR A 4 26.63 -18.08 0.28
CA THR A 4 27.09 -18.23 -1.11
C THR A 4 25.88 -18.65 -1.95
N ILE A 5 25.60 -17.90 -3.03
CA ILE A 5 24.51 -18.18 -3.96
C ILE A 5 25.08 -18.31 -5.36
N ASN A 6 24.54 -19.24 -6.15
CA ASN A 6 24.86 -19.34 -7.57
C ASN A 6 24.00 -18.35 -8.35
N LEU A 7 24.63 -17.49 -9.13
CA LEU A 7 23.97 -16.45 -9.92
C LEU A 7 24.43 -16.57 -11.38
N PRO A 8 23.52 -16.50 -12.36
CA PRO A 8 23.90 -16.45 -13.77
C PRO A 8 24.85 -15.28 -14.06
N ASP A 9 25.82 -15.48 -14.95
CA ASP A 9 26.85 -14.47 -15.25
C ASP A 9 26.26 -13.18 -15.84
N ASP A 10 25.21 -13.30 -16.65
CA ASP A 10 24.52 -12.13 -17.21
C ASP A 10 23.88 -11.27 -16.12
N LEU A 11 23.29 -11.92 -15.10
CA LEU A 11 22.66 -11.25 -13.98
C LEU A 11 23.72 -10.60 -13.09
N LEU A 12 24.85 -11.28 -12.85
CA LEU A 12 25.98 -10.72 -12.11
C LEU A 12 26.53 -9.45 -12.78
N SER A 13 26.66 -9.46 -14.11
CA SER A 13 27.12 -8.31 -14.88
C SER A 13 26.17 -7.11 -14.75
N ARG A 14 24.87 -7.34 -14.92
CA ARG A 14 23.83 -6.30 -14.75
C ARG A 14 23.83 -5.73 -13.34
N LEU A 15 23.97 -6.58 -12.33
CA LEU A 15 23.95 -6.18 -10.94
C LEU A 15 25.17 -5.33 -10.56
N LYS A 16 26.35 -5.66 -11.09
CA LYS A 16 27.57 -4.84 -10.95
C LYS A 16 27.40 -3.46 -11.60
N LYS A 17 26.82 -3.41 -12.80
CA LYS A 17 26.53 -2.15 -13.49
C LYS A 17 25.58 -1.27 -12.68
N LEU A 18 24.47 -1.85 -12.19
CA LEU A 18 23.50 -1.15 -11.35
C LEU A 18 24.13 -0.63 -10.05
N ALA A 19 25.00 -1.42 -9.42
CA ALA A 19 25.73 -1.02 -8.22
C ALA A 19 26.63 0.20 -8.48
N ALA A 20 27.36 0.20 -9.60
CA ALA A 20 28.20 1.32 -10.00
C ALA A 20 27.38 2.59 -10.29
N GLU A 21 26.27 2.46 -11.03
CA GLU A 21 25.37 3.58 -11.35
C GLU A 21 24.69 4.16 -10.11
N SER A 22 24.33 3.31 -9.16
CA SER A 22 23.62 3.71 -7.93
C SER A 22 24.55 4.10 -6.78
N GLY A 23 25.88 4.06 -6.98
CA GLY A 23 26.88 4.37 -5.95
C GLY A 23 26.80 3.44 -4.72
N THR A 24 26.36 2.20 -4.90
CA THR A 24 26.15 1.23 -3.82
C THR A 24 26.88 -0.08 -4.10
N THR A 25 26.78 -1.04 -3.17
CA THR A 25 27.37 -2.37 -3.35
C THR A 25 26.35 -3.36 -3.91
N MET A 26 26.85 -4.34 -4.66
CA MET A 26 26.06 -5.47 -5.14
C MET A 26 25.32 -6.18 -3.98
N THR A 27 25.98 -6.34 -2.84
CA THR A 27 25.41 -6.96 -1.64
C THR A 27 24.23 -6.16 -1.08
N ALA A 28 24.33 -4.83 -1.04
CA ALA A 28 23.24 -3.98 -0.57
C ALA A 28 21.99 -4.13 -1.44
N ILE A 29 22.17 -4.13 -2.78
CA ILE A 29 21.05 -4.35 -3.72
C ILE A 29 20.40 -5.72 -3.49
N ILE A 30 21.20 -6.78 -3.32
CA ILE A 30 20.69 -8.13 -3.05
C ILE A 30 19.88 -8.14 -1.74
N HIS A 31 20.40 -7.50 -0.69
CA HIS A 31 19.72 -7.43 0.60
C HIS A 31 18.36 -6.71 0.50
N ASP A 32 18.32 -5.59 -0.20
CA ASP A 32 17.09 -4.80 -0.37
C ASP A 32 16.06 -5.58 -1.20
N ALA A 33 16.49 -6.21 -2.29
CA ALA A 33 15.63 -7.06 -3.12
C ALA A 33 15.04 -8.23 -2.32
N LEU A 34 15.83 -8.89 -1.47
CA LEU A 34 15.36 -9.97 -0.60
C LEU A 34 14.35 -9.47 0.44
N ARG A 35 14.63 -8.33 1.07
CA ARG A 35 13.70 -7.72 2.04
C ARG A 35 12.35 -7.42 1.39
N ASP A 36 12.38 -6.80 0.21
CA ASP A 36 11.17 -6.43 -0.53
C ASP A 36 10.41 -7.66 -1.01
N ALA A 37 11.11 -8.69 -1.53
CA ALA A 37 10.49 -9.96 -1.93
C ALA A 37 9.76 -10.66 -0.76
N LEU A 38 10.39 -10.72 0.43
CA LEU A 38 9.77 -11.31 1.62
C LEU A 38 8.60 -10.46 2.14
N ALA A 39 8.72 -9.14 2.12
CA ALA A 39 7.66 -8.22 2.54
C ALA A 39 6.43 -8.34 1.62
N ARG A 40 6.64 -8.38 0.30
CA ARG A 40 5.56 -8.59 -0.69
C ARG A 40 4.85 -9.91 -0.45
N ARG A 41 5.59 -11.02 -0.28
CA ARG A 41 4.99 -12.33 0.00
C ARG A 41 4.14 -12.32 1.26
N LYS A 42 4.60 -11.65 2.32
CA LYS A 42 3.84 -11.49 3.57
C LYS A 42 2.57 -10.67 3.40
N ARG A 43 2.58 -9.63 2.55
CA ARG A 43 1.37 -8.85 2.23
C ARG A 43 0.35 -9.68 1.46
N THR A 44 0.77 -10.40 0.43
CA THR A 44 -0.12 -11.27 -0.36
C THR A 44 -0.75 -12.36 0.52
N SER A 45 0.00 -12.96 1.45
CA SER A 45 -0.55 -13.95 2.38
C SER A 45 -1.46 -13.35 3.46
N ARG A 46 -1.37 -12.04 3.70
CA ARG A 46 -2.14 -11.31 4.74
C ARG A 46 -3.28 -10.48 4.14
N ALA A 47 -3.61 -10.65 2.86
CA ALA A 47 -4.84 -10.15 2.29
C ALA A 47 -6.03 -10.93 2.89
N HIS A 48 -6.29 -10.75 4.18
CA HIS A 48 -7.61 -11.00 4.73
C HIS A 48 -8.54 -9.99 4.07
N ARG A 49 -9.67 -10.48 3.55
CA ARG A 49 -10.78 -9.61 3.18
C ARG A 49 -11.13 -8.79 4.42
N VAL A 50 -10.92 -7.48 4.35
CA VAL A 50 -11.36 -6.57 5.40
C VAL A 50 -12.88 -6.57 5.31
N GLU A 51 -13.55 -7.22 6.26
CA GLU A 51 -14.98 -7.06 6.44
C GLU A 51 -15.19 -5.74 7.17
N LEU A 52 -15.68 -4.74 6.43
CA LEU A 52 -16.10 -3.48 7.02
C LEU A 52 -17.40 -3.75 7.79
N THR A 53 -17.41 -3.44 9.07
CA THR A 53 -18.65 -3.42 9.85
C THR A 53 -19.55 -2.32 9.28
N THR A 54 -20.54 -2.71 8.48
CA THR A 54 -21.56 -1.79 7.96
C THR A 54 -22.71 -1.68 8.94
N PHE A 55 -23.25 -0.48 9.12
CA PHE A 55 -24.48 -0.23 9.87
C PHE A 55 -25.60 0.18 8.89
N GLY A 56 -26.83 -0.29 9.12
CA GLY A 56 -27.97 -0.07 8.21
C GLY A 56 -28.23 -1.22 7.23
N SER A 57 -29.14 -1.01 6.27
CA SER A 57 -29.59 -2.04 5.31
C SER A 57 -28.66 -2.26 4.11
N GLY A 58 -27.51 -1.58 4.08
CA GLY A 58 -26.63 -1.54 2.91
C GLY A 58 -27.23 -0.75 1.74
N GLY A 59 -26.36 -0.36 0.81
CA GLY A 59 -26.72 0.45 -0.36
C GLY A 59 -26.56 1.95 -0.15
N LEU A 60 -26.54 2.69 -1.26
CA LEU A 60 -26.50 4.14 -1.28
C LEU A 60 -27.86 4.68 -0.81
N GLN A 61 -27.89 5.74 0.02
CA GLN A 61 -29.14 6.41 0.37
C GLN A 61 -29.82 6.91 -0.93
N PRO A 62 -31.12 6.65 -1.14
CA PRO A 62 -31.83 7.14 -2.32
C PRO A 62 -31.71 8.66 -2.44
N GLY A 63 -31.33 9.14 -3.63
CA GLY A 63 -31.18 10.58 -3.91
C GLY A 63 -29.81 11.16 -3.55
N VAL A 64 -28.88 10.37 -3.03
CA VAL A 64 -27.48 10.77 -2.83
C VAL A 64 -26.68 10.44 -4.08
N ASP A 65 -26.11 11.44 -4.72
CA ASP A 65 -25.08 11.28 -5.75
C ASP A 65 -23.70 11.29 -5.07
N LEU A 66 -22.89 10.26 -5.33
CA LEU A 66 -21.54 10.14 -4.74
C LEU A 66 -20.52 11.06 -5.42
N ASP A 67 -20.81 11.53 -6.63
CA ASP A 67 -19.93 12.44 -7.37
C ASP A 67 -20.17 13.92 -6.98
N ASP A 68 -21.27 14.21 -6.28
CA ASP A 68 -21.56 15.54 -5.75
C ASP A 68 -21.03 15.70 -4.31
N SER A 69 -19.78 16.17 -4.22
CA SER A 69 -19.09 16.40 -2.95
C SER A 69 -19.78 17.46 -2.07
N ALA A 70 -20.55 18.40 -2.65
CA ALA A 70 -21.24 19.42 -1.88
C ALA A 70 -22.49 18.86 -1.19
N ALA A 71 -23.29 18.07 -1.92
CA ALA A 71 -24.45 17.39 -1.38
C ALA A 71 -24.08 16.38 -0.27
N LEU A 72 -22.96 15.67 -0.44
CA LEU A 72 -22.43 14.76 0.59
C LEU A 72 -22.02 15.48 1.86
N LEU A 73 -21.41 16.66 1.74
CA LEU A 73 -20.95 17.42 2.91
C LEU A 73 -22.13 17.85 3.78
N ASP A 74 -23.20 18.34 3.17
CA ASP A 74 -24.43 18.79 3.85
C ASP A 74 -25.12 17.66 4.64
N LEU A 75 -25.11 16.43 4.09
CA LEU A 75 -25.65 15.24 4.76
C LEU A 75 -24.75 14.70 5.89
N SER A 76 -23.45 15.02 5.85
CA SER A 76 -22.46 14.48 6.78
C SER A 76 -22.23 15.35 8.02
N GLN A 77 -22.61 16.63 7.97
CA GLN A 77 -22.46 17.53 9.11
C GLN A 77 -23.61 17.36 10.11
N PRO A 78 -23.34 17.20 11.41
CA PRO A 78 -24.38 17.30 12.41
C PRO A 78 -24.95 18.73 12.40
N PRO A 79 -26.26 18.91 12.70
CA PRO A 79 -26.85 20.25 12.73
C PRO A 79 -26.07 21.13 13.72
N ASP A 80 -25.71 22.34 13.28
CA ASP A 80 -25.13 23.37 14.13
C ASP A 80 -26.15 23.75 15.22
N VAL A 81 -26.16 22.98 16.31
CA VAL A 81 -26.92 23.33 17.50
C VAL A 81 -26.19 24.49 18.15
N LEU A 82 -26.59 25.71 17.78
CA LEU A 82 -26.24 26.91 18.53
C LEU A 82 -26.72 26.75 19.97
N VAL A 83 -25.81 26.35 20.85
CA VAL A 83 -25.99 26.39 22.30
C VAL A 83 -26.12 27.88 22.68
N ARG A 84 -27.36 28.37 22.69
CA ARG A 84 -27.68 29.64 23.33
C ARG A 84 -27.62 29.42 24.84
N ARG A 85 -26.69 30.15 25.48
CA ARG A 85 -26.54 30.28 26.94
C ARG A 85 -27.80 30.81 27.60
#